data_AF-A0A977L9Y7-F1
#
_entry.id   AF-A0A977L9Y7-F1
#
_cell.length_a   1.000
_cell.length_b   1.000
_cell.length_c   1.000
_cell.angle_alpha   90.00
_cell.angle_beta   90.00
_cell.angle_gamma   90.00
#
_symmetry.space_group_name_H-M   'P 1'
#
loop_
_entity.id
_entity.type
_entity.pdbx_description
1 polymer ?
#
loop_
_entity_poly.entity_id
_entity_poly.type
_entity_poly.pdbx_seq_one_letter_code
_entity_poly.pdbx_strand_id
1 'polypeptide(L)'
;MSKIVSCLLVILFCSIASLAQKVKYKELVVLLQAKQYARAEPFLKRYLKETTDNPNAFLFMGITLQEKAINNDVLKNTELMVAQCDSAVTFFDKVYNTITEKELKKNGEYYQMYSRRDLRTGEFGIKLSDVRLDLETRVSLLKERKEKVKEAKKHFLNCKRLYGKSLEIFTQLQSAYQSEKELLLRSDEKEVVSLVNLTSCFDSTQTAISSYKSALKQVGKTSYNPVVDLKEISDYKKDGTTTVSFLDDDLKLWDYKRWANMISEKVKTEIIPMRDNLITYDISLNKLRDKIRRDSVSVRNELSLLSDNLLFAQLKKYDEDPLPLAVFRMKQAELEYLSDKIAFKPLRDSINVKIRLNTLKVELVNLKAIDSISSGIMKRDIDTELANFNHFVTKSYGTKSVLISLINTTQNFAKRERLKKEIEWEATMEASKWVISGTDSIPLFIESNRDLPFKPLSIVEDRYTVGLAYKDSLATGYLYSITPSRIPDLKTSFAVDQPNMKRRSLPVIKCITSVIGQGQVYFVVIYSEEKVQDKLPATIAKIYKTDGLAWSNNFKLDMPPSELIFNTGSGELSIKMTNSAGENKVMVIDKNGKQL
;
A
#
# COMPACT_ATOMS: atom_id res chain seq x y z
N MET A 1 -34.64 -81.11 -9.47
CA MET A 1 -34.10 -79.90 -10.13
C MET A 1 -33.26 -80.31 -11.35
N SER A 2 -33.90 -80.75 -12.45
CA SER A 2 -33.18 -81.20 -13.67
C SER A 2 -33.90 -80.78 -14.95
N LYS A 3 -34.44 -79.56 -14.98
CA LYS A 3 -35.16 -79.00 -16.15
C LYS A 3 -34.60 -77.67 -16.68
N ILE A 4 -33.43 -77.23 -16.21
CA ILE A 4 -32.82 -75.95 -16.66
C ILE A 4 -31.54 -76.15 -17.48
N VAL A 5 -30.95 -77.35 -17.53
CA VAL A 5 -29.68 -77.58 -18.23
C VAL A 5 -29.85 -77.94 -19.72
N SER A 6 -31.03 -78.41 -20.16
CA SER A 6 -31.25 -78.76 -21.58
C SER A 6 -31.58 -77.60 -22.52
N CYS A 7 -31.98 -76.42 -22.02
CA CYS A 7 -32.25 -75.25 -22.87
C CYS A 7 -31.01 -74.39 -23.16
N LEU A 8 -29.91 -74.53 -22.40
CA LEU A 8 -28.71 -73.72 -22.59
C LEU A 8 -27.73 -74.30 -23.64
N LEU A 9 -27.84 -75.58 -23.99
CA LEU A 9 -26.91 -76.23 -24.93
C LEU A 9 -27.35 -76.14 -26.41
N VAL A 10 -28.60 -75.76 -26.68
CA VAL A 10 -29.15 -75.67 -28.05
C VAL A 10 -29.06 -74.24 -28.62
N ILE A 11 -28.90 -73.22 -27.77
CA ILE A 11 -28.71 -71.83 -28.21
C ILE A 11 -27.24 -71.52 -28.56
N LEU A 12 -26.27 -72.32 -28.08
CA LEU A 12 -24.86 -72.13 -28.39
C LEU A 12 -24.42 -72.68 -29.77
N PHE A 13 -25.27 -73.48 -30.43
CA PHE A 13 -25.00 -74.02 -31.78
C PHE A 13 -25.78 -73.31 -32.90
N CYS A 14 -26.56 -72.27 -32.58
CA CYS A 14 -27.16 -71.35 -33.57
C CYS A 14 -26.27 -70.15 -33.92
N SER A 15 -24.95 -70.24 -33.65
CA SER A 15 -23.96 -69.46 -34.40
C SER A 15 -23.86 -70.06 -35.80
N ILE A 16 -24.91 -69.86 -36.59
CA ILE A 16 -24.94 -70.15 -38.02
C ILE A 16 -23.67 -69.53 -38.56
N ALA A 17 -22.78 -70.42 -39.00
CA ALA A 17 -21.69 -70.09 -39.88
C ALA A 17 -22.28 -69.18 -40.97
N SER A 18 -21.92 -67.90 -40.93
CA SER A 18 -21.92 -67.09 -42.13
C SER A 18 -20.84 -67.70 -43.02
N LEU A 19 -21.22 -68.82 -43.65
CA LEU A 19 -20.55 -69.41 -44.78
C LEU A 19 -20.13 -68.26 -45.67
N ALA A 20 -18.83 -68.21 -45.93
CA ALA A 20 -18.17 -67.24 -46.77
C ALA A 20 -18.80 -67.28 -48.17
N GLN A 21 -19.90 -66.55 -48.34
CA GLN A 21 -20.47 -66.28 -49.64
C GLN A 21 -19.43 -65.41 -50.35
N LYS A 22 -18.77 -66.01 -51.36
CA LYS A 22 -17.79 -65.32 -52.20
C LYS A 22 -18.46 -64.07 -52.76
N VAL A 23 -18.03 -62.90 -52.31
CA VAL A 23 -18.66 -61.62 -52.67
C VAL A 23 -18.53 -61.45 -54.19
N LYS A 24 -19.65 -61.45 -54.90
CA LYS A 24 -19.64 -61.22 -56.35
C LYS A 24 -19.43 -59.73 -56.62
N TYR A 25 -18.43 -59.40 -57.42
CA TYR A 25 -18.10 -58.01 -57.74
C TYR A 25 -19.29 -57.23 -58.35
N LYS A 26 -20.12 -57.91 -59.15
CA LYS A 26 -21.31 -57.32 -59.80
C LYS A 26 -22.32 -56.72 -58.82
N GLU A 27 -22.50 -57.33 -57.65
CA GLU A 27 -23.39 -56.83 -56.60
C GLU A 27 -22.77 -55.65 -55.85
N LEU A 28 -21.44 -55.64 -55.71
CA LEU A 28 -20.69 -54.58 -55.07
C LEU A 28 -20.64 -53.29 -55.91
N VAL A 29 -20.50 -53.41 -57.23
CA VAL A 29 -20.42 -52.26 -58.14
C VAL A 29 -21.69 -51.41 -58.10
N VAL A 30 -22.86 -52.01 -57.89
CA VAL A 30 -24.13 -51.26 -57.75
C VAL A 30 -24.05 -50.26 -56.59
N LEU A 31 -23.50 -50.69 -55.45
CA LEU A 31 -23.31 -49.81 -54.27
C LEU A 31 -22.26 -48.72 -54.53
N LEU A 32 -21.21 -49.04 -55.27
CA LEU A 32 -20.12 -48.12 -55.60
C LEU A 32 -20.55 -47.05 -56.61
N GLN A 33 -21.31 -47.43 -57.63
CA GLN A 33 -21.92 -46.52 -58.61
C GLN A 33 -22.98 -45.63 -57.95
N ALA A 34 -23.73 -46.16 -56.99
CA ALA A 34 -24.66 -45.38 -56.16
C ALA A 34 -23.96 -44.49 -55.10
N LYS A 35 -22.63 -44.39 -55.11
CA LYS A 35 -21.80 -43.61 -54.17
C LYS A 35 -21.99 -43.98 -52.69
N GLN A 36 -22.48 -45.19 -52.39
CA GLN A 36 -22.66 -45.68 -51.02
C GLN A 36 -21.34 -46.26 -50.45
N TYR A 37 -20.26 -45.47 -50.53
CA TYR A 37 -18.90 -45.93 -50.26
C TYR A 37 -18.70 -46.50 -48.84
N ALA A 38 -19.33 -45.88 -47.84
CA ALA A 38 -19.25 -46.35 -46.45
C ALA A 38 -19.83 -47.76 -46.25
N ARG A 39 -20.90 -48.10 -46.99
CA ARG A 39 -21.51 -49.44 -46.95
C ARG A 39 -20.74 -50.43 -47.82
N ALA A 40 -20.16 -49.98 -48.93
CA ALA A 40 -19.42 -50.82 -49.86
C ALA A 40 -18.01 -51.21 -49.36
N GLU A 41 -17.37 -50.38 -48.56
CA GLU A 41 -15.97 -50.55 -48.14
C GLU A 41 -15.65 -51.90 -47.46
N PRO A 42 -16.44 -52.42 -46.48
CA PRO A 42 -16.11 -53.69 -45.83
C PRO A 42 -16.12 -54.86 -46.83
N PHE A 43 -17.07 -54.85 -47.76
CA PHE A 43 -17.19 -55.83 -48.82
C PHE A 43 -16.06 -55.69 -49.84
N LEU A 44 -15.68 -54.46 -50.19
CA LEU A 44 -14.57 -54.19 -51.10
C LEU A 44 -13.22 -54.60 -50.52
N LYS A 45 -12.99 -54.37 -49.22
CA LYS A 45 -11.79 -54.85 -48.51
C LYS A 45 -11.72 -56.38 -48.50
N ARG A 46 -12.85 -57.06 -48.26
CA ARG A 46 -12.91 -58.53 -48.31
C ARG A 46 -12.63 -59.06 -49.71
N TYR A 47 -13.24 -58.46 -50.73
CA TYR A 47 -13.04 -58.83 -52.12
C TYR A 47 -11.57 -58.69 -52.57
N LEU A 48 -10.93 -57.56 -52.23
CA LEU A 48 -9.52 -57.30 -52.58
C LEU A 48 -8.50 -58.14 -51.79
N LYS A 49 -8.90 -58.83 -50.71
CA LYS A 49 -8.06 -59.85 -50.05
C LYS A 49 -7.99 -61.14 -50.86
N GLU A 50 -9.09 -61.48 -51.54
CA GLU A 50 -9.24 -62.72 -52.30
C GLU A 50 -8.90 -62.54 -53.78
N THR A 51 -8.93 -61.30 -54.30
CA THR A 51 -8.71 -60.97 -55.72
C THR A 51 -7.71 -59.84 -55.86
N THR A 52 -6.58 -60.11 -56.53
CA THR A 52 -5.49 -59.13 -56.74
C THR A 52 -5.42 -58.56 -58.15
N ASP A 53 -6.27 -59.02 -59.06
CA ASP A 53 -6.26 -58.65 -60.48
C ASP A 53 -7.63 -58.10 -60.92
N ASN A 54 -8.07 -57.02 -60.27
CA ASN A 54 -9.28 -56.29 -60.66
C ASN A 54 -9.01 -54.77 -60.54
N PRO A 55 -8.63 -54.11 -61.66
CA PRO A 55 -8.32 -52.68 -61.66
C PRO A 55 -9.52 -51.81 -61.23
N ASN A 56 -10.75 -52.20 -61.54
CA ASN A 56 -11.94 -51.43 -61.15
C ASN A 56 -12.17 -51.46 -59.64
N ALA A 57 -11.93 -52.61 -59.00
CA ALA A 57 -12.05 -52.75 -57.55
C ALA A 57 -11.00 -51.89 -56.82
N PHE A 58 -9.76 -51.84 -57.33
CA PHE A 58 -8.73 -50.95 -56.79
C PHE A 58 -9.10 -49.47 -56.99
N LEU A 59 -9.68 -49.11 -58.14
CA LEU A 59 -10.13 -47.75 -58.43
C LEU A 59 -11.17 -47.28 -57.41
N PHE A 60 -12.21 -48.08 -57.19
CA PHE A 60 -13.24 -47.73 -56.22
C PHE A 60 -12.76 -47.75 -54.77
N MET A 61 -11.73 -48.52 -54.44
CA MET A 61 -11.09 -48.46 -53.12
C MET A 61 -10.34 -47.12 -52.95
N GLY A 62 -9.59 -46.70 -53.97
CA GLY A 62 -8.95 -45.38 -54.01
C GLY A 62 -9.96 -44.25 -53.86
N ILE A 63 -11.08 -44.29 -54.60
CA ILE A 63 -12.17 -43.30 -54.50
C ILE A 63 -12.79 -43.30 -53.09
N THR A 64 -13.06 -44.48 -52.53
CA THR A 64 -13.64 -44.61 -51.18
C THR A 64 -12.73 -43.99 -50.11
N LEU A 65 -11.42 -44.22 -50.21
CA LEU A 65 -10.44 -43.65 -49.28
C LEU A 65 -10.24 -42.15 -49.50
N GLN A 66 -10.28 -41.67 -50.75
CA GLN A 66 -10.29 -40.24 -51.08
C GLN A 66 -11.49 -39.54 -50.45
N GLU A 67 -12.70 -40.10 -50.56
CA GLU A 67 -13.91 -39.55 -49.95
C GLU A 67 -13.82 -39.51 -48.42
N LYS A 68 -13.27 -40.57 -47.80
CA LYS A 68 -13.03 -40.56 -46.34
C LYS A 68 -12.04 -39.48 -45.93
N ALA A 69 -10.96 -39.30 -46.69
CA ALA A 69 -9.97 -38.26 -46.40
C ALA A 69 -10.58 -36.85 -46.53
N ILE A 70 -11.46 -36.62 -47.49
CA ILE A 70 -12.13 -35.32 -47.67
C ILE A 70 -13.07 -35.02 -46.48
N ASN A 71 -13.76 -36.03 -45.97
CA ASN A 71 -14.74 -35.90 -44.89
C ASN A 71 -14.12 -35.89 -43.47
N ASN A 72 -12.84 -36.20 -43.33
CA ASN A 72 -12.16 -36.09 -42.03
C ASN A 72 -11.93 -34.64 -41.63
N ASP A 73 -12.06 -34.38 -40.33
CA ASP A 73 -11.65 -33.13 -39.72
C ASP A 73 -10.14 -32.91 -39.89
N VAL A 74 -9.77 -31.81 -40.55
CA VAL A 74 -8.39 -31.49 -40.93
C VAL A 74 -7.48 -31.22 -39.73
N LEU A 75 -8.03 -30.89 -38.55
CA LEU A 75 -7.25 -30.61 -37.33
C LEU A 75 -7.35 -31.71 -36.28
N LYS A 76 -8.52 -32.32 -36.08
CA LYS A 76 -8.72 -33.39 -35.09
C LYS A 76 -8.22 -34.73 -35.61
N ASN A 77 -8.48 -35.03 -36.88
CA ASN A 77 -8.23 -36.32 -37.49
C ASN A 77 -7.11 -36.25 -38.55
N THR A 78 -6.15 -35.34 -38.37
CA THR A 78 -5.08 -35.09 -39.34
C THR A 78 -4.32 -36.36 -39.73
N GLU A 79 -3.88 -37.16 -38.76
CA GLU A 79 -3.10 -38.39 -39.02
C GLU A 79 -3.92 -39.42 -39.80
N LEU A 80 -5.19 -39.60 -39.44
CA LEU A 80 -6.10 -40.51 -40.14
C LEU A 80 -6.34 -40.04 -41.59
N MET A 81 -6.53 -38.73 -41.80
CA MET A 81 -6.69 -38.15 -43.12
C MET A 81 -5.44 -38.38 -43.99
N VAL A 82 -4.25 -38.14 -43.44
CA VAL A 82 -2.98 -38.35 -44.13
C VAL A 82 -2.81 -39.82 -44.52
N ALA A 83 -3.08 -40.75 -43.60
CA ALA A 83 -3.00 -42.19 -43.88
C ALA A 83 -4.00 -42.64 -44.96
N GLN A 84 -5.20 -42.05 -44.98
CA GLN A 84 -6.20 -42.32 -46.02
C GLN A 84 -5.80 -41.75 -47.38
N CYS A 85 -5.19 -40.56 -47.44
CA CYS A 85 -4.60 -40.02 -48.67
C CYS A 85 -3.49 -40.94 -49.22
N ASP A 86 -2.56 -41.38 -48.36
CA ASP A 86 -1.45 -42.26 -48.77
C ASP A 86 -1.94 -43.62 -49.26
N SER A 87 -2.95 -44.16 -48.58
CA SER A 87 -3.61 -45.40 -49.00
C SER A 87 -4.32 -45.23 -50.34
N ALA A 88 -5.06 -44.13 -50.54
CA ALA A 88 -5.75 -43.84 -51.79
C ALA A 88 -4.77 -43.69 -52.97
N VAL A 89 -3.66 -42.98 -52.78
CA VAL A 89 -2.58 -42.87 -53.77
C VAL A 89 -2.04 -44.25 -54.14
N THR A 90 -1.75 -45.09 -53.15
CA THR A 90 -1.27 -46.47 -53.39
C THR A 90 -2.25 -47.29 -54.23
N PHE A 91 -3.56 -47.15 -53.99
CA PHE A 91 -4.58 -47.83 -54.79
C PHE A 91 -4.69 -47.25 -56.20
N PHE A 92 -4.62 -45.93 -56.37
CA PHE A 92 -4.61 -45.32 -57.70
C PHE A 92 -3.38 -45.70 -58.52
N ASP A 93 -2.20 -45.78 -57.92
CA ASP A 93 -0.97 -46.24 -58.58
C ASP A 93 -1.10 -47.71 -59.05
N LYS A 94 -1.76 -48.57 -58.25
CA LYS A 94 -2.08 -49.95 -58.68
C LYS A 94 -3.00 -49.97 -59.89
N VAL A 95 -4.03 -49.12 -59.93
CA VAL A 95 -4.93 -49.02 -61.09
C VAL A 95 -4.16 -48.55 -62.31
N TYR A 96 -3.35 -47.49 -62.16
CA TYR A 96 -2.58 -46.91 -63.27
C TYR A 96 -1.72 -47.95 -63.99
N ASN A 97 -1.08 -48.83 -63.22
CA ASN A 97 -0.20 -49.88 -63.73
C ASN A 97 -0.93 -51.12 -64.26
N THR A 98 -2.18 -51.38 -63.86
CA THR A 98 -2.93 -52.59 -64.23
C THR A 98 -4.02 -52.35 -65.27
N ILE A 99 -4.46 -51.10 -65.44
CA ILE A 99 -5.53 -50.76 -66.39
C ILE A 99 -5.02 -50.72 -67.84
N THR A 100 -5.76 -51.38 -68.74
CA THR A 100 -5.43 -51.52 -70.16
C THR A 100 -6.63 -51.21 -71.04
N GLU A 101 -6.42 -50.95 -72.34
CA GLU A 101 -7.53 -50.75 -73.28
C GLU A 101 -8.44 -51.98 -73.39
N LYS A 102 -7.86 -53.19 -73.29
CA LYS A 102 -8.62 -54.44 -73.33
C LYS A 102 -9.58 -54.56 -72.15
N GLU A 103 -9.13 -54.16 -70.96
CA GLU A 103 -9.95 -54.12 -69.76
C GLU A 103 -11.14 -53.15 -69.92
N LEU A 104 -10.87 -51.92 -70.41
CA LEU A 104 -11.91 -50.91 -70.62
C LEU A 104 -12.95 -51.33 -71.67
N LYS A 105 -12.54 -52.00 -72.75
CA LYS A 105 -13.47 -52.52 -73.77
C LYS A 105 -14.35 -53.66 -73.23
N LYS A 106 -13.78 -54.56 -72.42
CA LYS A 106 -14.47 -55.74 -71.89
C LYS A 106 -15.44 -55.38 -70.76
N ASN A 107 -15.03 -54.47 -69.88
CA ASN A 107 -15.73 -54.15 -68.63
C ASN A 107 -16.23 -52.70 -68.59
N GLY A 108 -16.53 -52.09 -69.74
CA GLY A 108 -16.87 -50.66 -69.86
C GLY A 108 -18.05 -50.21 -68.98
N GLU A 109 -18.99 -51.11 -68.67
CA GLU A 109 -20.10 -50.87 -67.74
C GLU A 109 -19.64 -50.44 -66.34
N TYR A 110 -18.46 -50.88 -65.89
CA TYR A 110 -17.92 -50.55 -64.56
C TYR A 110 -17.15 -49.23 -64.52
N TYR A 111 -16.86 -48.64 -65.68
CA TYR A 111 -16.09 -47.40 -65.83
C TYR A 111 -16.92 -46.28 -66.44
N GLN A 112 -18.26 -46.38 -66.40
CA GLN A 112 -19.19 -45.39 -66.97
C GLN A 112 -18.93 -43.94 -66.53
N MET A 113 -18.32 -43.74 -65.35
CA MET A 113 -17.89 -42.43 -64.85
C MET A 113 -16.88 -41.71 -65.78
N TYR A 114 -16.22 -42.44 -66.68
CA TYR A 114 -15.29 -41.92 -67.67
C TYR A 114 -15.85 -41.89 -69.10
N SER A 115 -17.12 -42.27 -69.27
CA SER A 115 -17.76 -42.29 -70.59
C SER A 115 -17.96 -40.86 -71.09
N ARG A 116 -17.41 -40.56 -72.27
CA ARG A 116 -17.56 -39.26 -72.91
C ARG A 116 -17.85 -39.40 -74.40
N ARG A 117 -18.50 -38.40 -74.97
CA ARG A 117 -18.78 -38.33 -76.41
C ARG A 117 -17.48 -38.01 -77.15
N ASP A 118 -17.09 -38.86 -78.08
CA ASP A 118 -15.98 -38.58 -78.99
C ASP A 118 -16.42 -37.50 -79.99
N LEU A 119 -15.70 -36.38 -80.02
CA LEU A 119 -16.00 -35.23 -80.88
C LEU A 119 -15.85 -35.56 -82.38
N ARG A 120 -15.08 -36.61 -82.74
CA ARG A 120 -14.81 -36.99 -84.14
C ARG A 120 -15.80 -38.01 -84.69
N THR A 121 -16.26 -38.95 -83.87
CA THR A 121 -17.18 -40.03 -84.30
C THR A 121 -18.60 -39.88 -83.77
N GLY A 122 -18.82 -39.02 -82.77
CA GLY A 122 -20.12 -38.83 -82.12
C GLY A 122 -20.51 -39.95 -81.16
N GLU A 123 -19.73 -41.04 -81.09
CA GLU A 123 -19.98 -42.20 -80.22
C GLU A 123 -19.49 -41.95 -78.79
N PHE A 124 -20.17 -42.56 -77.83
CA PHE A 124 -19.74 -42.56 -76.44
C PHE A 124 -18.73 -43.68 -76.19
N GLY A 125 -17.59 -43.33 -75.61
CA GLY A 125 -16.53 -44.30 -75.31
C GLY A 125 -15.65 -43.86 -74.16
N ILE A 126 -14.89 -44.82 -73.62
CA ILE A 126 -13.94 -44.59 -72.53
C ILE A 126 -12.54 -44.75 -73.11
N LYS A 127 -11.72 -43.69 -73.11
CA LYS A 127 -10.33 -43.78 -73.57
C LYS A 127 -9.40 -43.99 -72.37
N LEU A 128 -8.40 -44.84 -72.54
CA LEU A 128 -7.39 -45.12 -71.52
C LEU A 128 -6.65 -43.84 -71.08
N SER A 129 -6.39 -42.93 -72.02
CA SER A 129 -5.76 -41.63 -71.74
C SER A 129 -6.53 -40.81 -70.70
N ASP A 130 -7.86 -40.88 -70.72
CA ASP A 130 -8.70 -40.07 -69.83
C ASP A 130 -8.72 -40.64 -68.42
N VAL A 131 -8.77 -41.97 -68.31
CA VAL A 131 -8.71 -42.64 -67.01
C VAL A 131 -7.34 -42.41 -66.37
N ARG A 132 -6.26 -42.51 -67.14
CA ARG A 132 -4.90 -42.21 -66.65
C ARG A 132 -4.74 -40.75 -66.23
N LEU A 133 -5.24 -39.81 -67.03
CA LEU A 133 -5.22 -38.39 -66.69
C LEU A 133 -6.02 -38.07 -65.41
N ASP A 134 -7.20 -38.67 -65.24
CA ASP A 134 -7.99 -38.52 -64.00
C ASP A 134 -7.26 -39.11 -62.79
N LEU A 135 -6.64 -40.29 -62.91
CA LEU A 135 -5.84 -40.90 -61.85
C LEU A 135 -4.65 -40.01 -61.46
N GLU A 136 -3.89 -39.51 -62.43
CA GLU A 136 -2.78 -38.57 -62.20
C GLU A 136 -3.26 -37.30 -61.51
N THR A 137 -4.40 -36.75 -61.95
CA THR A 137 -5.01 -35.57 -61.35
C THR A 137 -5.42 -35.84 -59.90
N ARG A 138 -6.07 -36.97 -59.61
CA ARG A 138 -6.47 -37.37 -58.25
C ARG A 138 -5.27 -37.57 -57.33
N VAL A 139 -4.23 -38.25 -57.80
CA VAL A 139 -2.99 -38.46 -57.04
C VAL A 139 -2.32 -37.13 -56.73
N SER A 140 -2.24 -36.23 -57.71
CA SER A 140 -1.70 -34.87 -57.52
C SER A 140 -2.47 -34.09 -56.47
N LEU A 141 -3.80 -34.04 -56.58
CA LEU A 141 -4.68 -33.34 -55.63
C LEU A 141 -4.61 -33.92 -54.21
N LEU A 142 -4.51 -35.24 -54.07
CA LEU A 142 -4.36 -35.90 -52.76
C LEU A 142 -3.02 -35.57 -52.10
N LYS A 143 -1.93 -35.58 -52.87
CA LYS A 143 -0.58 -35.20 -52.40
C LYS A 143 -0.57 -33.72 -51.98
N GLU A 144 -1.12 -32.84 -52.80
CA GLU A 144 -1.20 -31.41 -52.50
C GLU A 144 -2.03 -31.14 -51.24
N ARG A 145 -3.23 -31.74 -51.13
CA ARG A 145 -4.09 -31.60 -49.96
C ARG A 145 -3.42 -32.12 -48.69
N LYS A 146 -2.74 -33.26 -48.77
CA LYS A 146 -1.98 -33.85 -47.65
C LYS A 146 -0.95 -32.86 -47.09
N GLU A 147 -0.13 -32.26 -47.96
CA GLU A 147 0.91 -31.33 -47.51
C GLU A 147 0.31 -30.03 -46.94
N LYS A 148 -0.72 -29.47 -47.57
CA LYS A 148 -1.45 -28.31 -47.05
C LYS A 148 -2.06 -28.54 -45.67
N VAL A 149 -2.66 -29.71 -45.44
CA VAL A 149 -3.27 -30.05 -44.13
C VAL A 149 -2.20 -30.25 -43.06
N LYS A 150 -1.07 -30.88 -43.37
CA LYS A 150 0.06 -30.99 -42.43
C LYS A 150 0.60 -29.62 -42.05
N GLU A 151 0.75 -28.72 -43.02
CA GLU A 151 1.19 -27.35 -42.80
C GLU A 151 0.21 -26.58 -41.90
N ALA A 152 -1.10 -26.66 -42.19
CA ALA A 152 -2.14 -26.06 -41.35
C ALA A 152 -2.09 -26.59 -39.92
N LYS A 153 -1.94 -27.91 -39.72
CA LYS A 153 -1.79 -28.54 -38.40
C LYS A 153 -0.54 -28.08 -37.67
N LYS A 154 0.59 -27.95 -38.37
CA LYS A 154 1.86 -27.43 -37.81
C LYS A 154 1.66 -26.00 -37.29
N HIS A 155 1.06 -25.12 -38.09
CA HIS A 155 0.78 -23.75 -37.67
C HIS A 155 -0.21 -23.69 -36.50
N PHE A 156 -1.27 -24.50 -36.52
CA PHE A 156 -2.22 -24.63 -35.41
C PHE A 156 -1.53 -24.99 -34.08
N LEU A 157 -0.68 -26.02 -34.08
CA LEU A 157 0.06 -26.43 -32.89
C LEU A 157 1.03 -25.34 -32.42
N ASN A 158 1.67 -24.62 -33.35
CA ASN A 158 2.55 -23.53 -33.02
C ASN A 158 1.81 -22.35 -32.35
N CYS A 159 0.61 -22.00 -32.84
CA CYS A 159 -0.25 -20.98 -32.22
C CYS A 159 -0.56 -21.34 -30.77
N LYS A 160 -1.06 -22.56 -30.55
CA LYS A 160 -1.41 -23.06 -29.21
C LYS A 160 -0.21 -23.02 -28.27
N ARG A 161 0.97 -23.43 -28.75
CA ARG A 161 2.21 -23.42 -27.98
C ARG A 161 2.65 -22.00 -27.60
N LEU A 162 2.63 -21.05 -28.52
CA LEU A 162 3.07 -19.67 -28.25
C LEU A 162 2.10 -18.91 -27.33
N TYR A 163 0.79 -19.10 -27.52
CA TYR A 163 -0.20 -18.53 -26.62
C TYR A 163 -0.10 -19.16 -25.22
N GLY A 164 0.09 -20.48 -25.15
CA GLY A 164 0.32 -21.19 -23.88
C GLY A 164 1.54 -20.67 -23.12
N LYS A 165 2.64 -20.36 -23.83
CA LYS A 165 3.81 -19.70 -23.23
C LYS A 165 3.52 -18.29 -22.72
N SER A 166 2.71 -17.52 -23.45
CA SER A 166 2.30 -16.16 -23.00
C SER A 166 1.47 -16.24 -21.71
N LEU A 167 0.52 -17.18 -21.65
CA LEU A 167 -0.27 -17.47 -20.45
C LEU A 167 0.62 -17.93 -19.28
N GLU A 168 1.60 -18.79 -19.54
CA GLU A 168 2.55 -19.26 -18.52
C GLU A 168 3.37 -18.10 -17.92
N ILE A 169 3.92 -17.21 -18.76
CA ILE A 169 4.68 -16.04 -18.29
C ILE A 169 3.77 -15.11 -17.47
N PHE A 170 2.55 -14.84 -17.95
CA PHE A 170 1.61 -13.98 -17.23
C PHE A 170 1.20 -14.58 -15.87
N THR A 171 0.90 -15.88 -15.82
CA THR A 171 0.52 -16.57 -14.58
C THR A 171 1.68 -16.65 -13.59
N GLN A 172 2.93 -16.80 -14.06
CA GLN A 172 4.11 -16.70 -13.21
C GLN A 172 4.21 -15.31 -12.56
N LEU A 173 4.06 -14.23 -13.35
CA LEU A 173 4.01 -12.87 -12.81
C LEU A 173 2.86 -12.69 -11.81
N GLN A 174 1.67 -13.21 -12.13
CA GLN A 174 0.49 -13.13 -11.27
C GLN A 174 0.63 -13.89 -9.94
N SER A 175 1.40 -14.98 -9.94
CA SER A 175 1.69 -15.78 -8.75
C SER A 175 2.77 -15.17 -7.85
N ALA A 176 3.69 -14.41 -8.45
CA ALA A 176 4.80 -13.77 -7.72
C ALA A 176 4.35 -12.54 -6.90
N TYR A 177 3.24 -11.89 -7.28
CA TYR A 177 2.76 -10.67 -6.63
C TYR A 177 1.26 -10.76 -6.29
N GLN A 178 0.87 -10.30 -5.10
CA GLN A 178 -0.52 -10.31 -4.64
C GLN A 178 -1.37 -9.24 -5.33
N SER A 179 -0.78 -8.17 -5.87
CA SER A 179 -1.51 -7.12 -6.58
C SER A 179 -0.69 -6.47 -7.68
N GLU A 180 -1.35 -5.78 -8.63
CA GLU A 180 -0.66 -4.96 -9.65
C GLU A 180 0.20 -3.86 -8.99
N LYS A 181 -0.29 -3.26 -7.89
CA LYS A 181 0.47 -2.24 -7.14
C LYS A 181 1.78 -2.81 -6.59
N GLU A 182 1.75 -4.03 -6.06
CA GLU A 182 2.93 -4.72 -5.55
C GLU A 182 3.90 -5.08 -6.68
N LEU A 183 3.40 -5.58 -7.82
CA LEU A 183 4.20 -5.80 -9.04
C LEU A 183 4.93 -4.52 -9.46
N LEU A 184 4.21 -3.39 -9.50
CA LEU A 184 4.78 -2.09 -9.86
C LEU A 184 5.82 -1.62 -8.84
N LEU A 185 5.54 -1.72 -7.54
CA LEU A 185 6.49 -1.28 -6.50
C LEU A 185 7.74 -2.15 -6.45
N ARG A 186 7.63 -3.45 -6.76
CA ARG A 186 8.74 -4.41 -6.72
C ARG A 186 9.46 -4.59 -8.04
N SER A 187 8.95 -4.06 -9.15
CA SER A 187 9.51 -4.28 -10.49
C SER A 187 10.98 -3.84 -10.59
N ASP A 188 11.85 -4.78 -10.94
CA ASP A 188 13.25 -4.56 -11.25
C ASP A 188 13.53 -4.82 -12.76
N GLU A 189 14.80 -4.86 -13.15
CA GLU A 189 15.19 -5.12 -14.54
C GLU A 189 14.73 -6.50 -15.03
N LYS A 190 14.70 -7.53 -14.18
CA LYS A 190 14.24 -8.88 -14.51
C LYS A 190 12.73 -8.90 -14.76
N GLU A 191 11.95 -8.16 -13.98
CA GLU A 191 10.52 -8.03 -14.23
C GLU A 191 10.26 -7.30 -15.55
N VAL A 192 11.00 -6.23 -15.85
CA VAL A 192 10.90 -5.54 -17.15
C VAL A 192 11.26 -6.48 -18.30
N VAL A 193 12.31 -7.30 -18.17
CA VAL A 193 12.66 -8.33 -19.17
C VAL A 193 11.53 -9.36 -19.32
N SER A 194 10.89 -9.76 -18.24
CA SER A 194 9.75 -10.69 -18.27
C SER A 194 8.54 -10.10 -18.99
N LEU A 195 8.25 -8.81 -18.79
CA LEU A 195 7.20 -8.08 -19.51
C LEU A 195 7.52 -7.95 -21.01
N VAL A 196 8.77 -7.64 -21.36
CA VAL A 196 9.22 -7.60 -22.77
C VAL A 196 9.12 -8.97 -23.43
N ASN A 197 9.50 -10.04 -22.72
CA ASN A 197 9.37 -11.41 -23.19
C ASN A 197 7.91 -11.80 -23.41
N LEU A 198 7.00 -11.37 -22.51
CA LEU A 198 5.56 -11.56 -22.66
C LEU A 198 5.03 -10.89 -23.94
N THR A 199 5.40 -9.62 -24.17
CA THR A 199 5.04 -8.89 -25.39
C THR A 199 5.56 -9.60 -26.65
N SER A 200 6.83 -9.99 -26.68
CA SER A 200 7.44 -10.68 -27.82
C SER A 200 6.79 -12.04 -28.11
N CYS A 201 6.46 -12.80 -27.05
CA CYS A 201 5.79 -14.09 -27.17
C CYS A 201 4.37 -13.95 -27.73
N PHE A 202 3.65 -12.91 -27.30
CA PHE A 202 2.30 -12.64 -27.79
C PHE A 202 2.30 -12.13 -29.24
N ASP A 203 3.25 -11.28 -29.63
CA ASP A 203 3.44 -10.87 -31.04
C ASP A 203 3.72 -12.06 -31.96
N SER A 204 4.55 -12.99 -31.47
CA SER A 204 4.81 -14.26 -32.17
C SER A 204 3.53 -15.10 -32.30
N THR A 205 2.64 -15.06 -31.30
CA THR A 205 1.34 -15.73 -31.35
C THR A 205 0.44 -15.13 -32.42
N GLN A 206 0.32 -13.80 -32.51
CA GLN A 206 -0.48 -13.13 -33.54
C GLN A 206 0.03 -13.44 -34.95
N THR A 207 1.35 -13.46 -35.12
CA THR A 207 2.01 -13.85 -36.37
C THR A 207 1.67 -15.30 -36.73
N ALA A 208 1.80 -16.22 -35.77
CA ALA A 208 1.48 -17.63 -35.97
C ALA A 208 0.00 -17.84 -36.33
N ILE A 209 -0.93 -17.10 -35.71
CA ILE A 209 -2.35 -17.15 -36.02
C ILE A 209 -2.62 -16.69 -37.46
N SER A 210 -1.92 -15.65 -37.91
CA SER A 210 -2.02 -15.17 -39.30
C SER A 210 -1.53 -16.23 -40.29
N SER A 211 -0.40 -16.89 -40.01
CA SER A 211 0.08 -18.03 -40.82
C SER A 211 -0.90 -19.19 -40.82
N TYR A 212 -1.49 -19.53 -39.67
CA TYR A 212 -2.50 -20.56 -39.54
C TYR A 212 -3.76 -20.26 -40.37
N LYS A 213 -4.28 -19.03 -40.31
CA LYS A 213 -5.41 -18.58 -41.14
C LYS A 213 -5.09 -18.70 -42.63
N SER A 214 -3.88 -18.32 -43.04
CA SER A 214 -3.43 -18.46 -44.43
C SER A 214 -3.38 -19.92 -44.87
N ALA A 215 -2.76 -20.79 -44.06
CA ALA A 215 -2.67 -22.22 -44.34
C ALA A 215 -4.06 -22.89 -44.43
N LEU A 216 -5.00 -22.54 -43.55
CA LEU A 216 -6.38 -23.03 -43.64
C LEU A 216 -7.07 -22.62 -44.94
N LYS A 217 -6.91 -21.38 -45.40
CA LYS A 217 -7.47 -20.93 -46.69
C LYS A 217 -6.94 -21.75 -47.86
N GLN A 218 -5.67 -22.15 -47.83
CA GLN A 218 -5.06 -22.96 -48.88
C GLN A 218 -5.59 -24.40 -48.92
N VAL A 219 -6.03 -24.96 -47.79
CA VAL A 219 -6.66 -26.28 -47.70
C VAL A 219 -8.05 -26.32 -48.39
N GLY A 220 -8.74 -25.18 -48.47
CA GLY A 220 -10.04 -25.04 -49.14
C GLY A 220 -11.22 -25.26 -48.19
N LYS A 221 -12.14 -26.18 -48.52
CA LYS A 221 -13.31 -26.49 -47.67
C LYS A 221 -12.85 -27.06 -46.33
N THR A 222 -12.95 -26.26 -45.28
CA THR A 222 -12.75 -26.63 -43.88
C THR A 222 -13.96 -26.16 -43.07
N SER A 223 -14.16 -26.75 -41.89
CA SER A 223 -15.16 -26.30 -40.90
C SER A 223 -14.61 -25.22 -39.96
N TYR A 224 -13.48 -24.59 -40.30
CA TYR A 224 -12.75 -23.70 -39.41
C TYR A 224 -12.52 -22.34 -40.08
N ASN A 225 -12.97 -21.29 -39.41
CA ASN A 225 -12.73 -19.89 -39.80
C ASN A 225 -12.44 -19.04 -38.56
N PRO A 226 -11.23 -19.16 -37.98
CA PRO A 226 -10.92 -18.50 -36.72
C PRO A 226 -10.93 -16.97 -36.88
N VAL A 227 -11.79 -16.31 -36.13
CA VAL A 227 -11.85 -14.86 -35.89
C VAL A 227 -11.19 -14.60 -34.54
N VAL A 228 -10.30 -13.61 -34.47
CA VAL A 228 -9.59 -13.29 -33.22
C VAL A 228 -10.26 -12.09 -32.60
N ASP A 229 -10.71 -12.25 -31.36
CA ASP A 229 -11.21 -11.19 -30.49
C ASP A 229 -10.22 -11.00 -29.34
N LEU A 230 -9.70 -9.79 -29.18
CA LEU A 230 -8.70 -9.46 -28.17
C LEU A 230 -9.37 -8.87 -26.94
N LYS A 231 -9.26 -9.56 -25.81
CA LYS A 231 -9.79 -9.15 -24.51
C LYS A 231 -8.77 -8.40 -23.69
N GLU A 232 -9.18 -7.26 -23.15
CA GLU A 232 -8.37 -6.46 -22.23
C GLU A 232 -8.28 -7.11 -20.85
N ILE A 233 -7.10 -7.01 -20.21
CA ILE A 233 -6.86 -7.46 -18.84
C ILE A 233 -7.07 -6.24 -17.93
N SER A 234 -8.19 -6.23 -17.22
CA SER A 234 -8.60 -5.11 -16.35
C SER A 234 -8.44 -5.42 -14.87
N ASP A 235 -8.81 -6.64 -14.45
CA ASP A 235 -8.61 -7.16 -13.11
C ASP A 235 -7.40 -8.11 -13.14
N TYR A 236 -6.27 -7.63 -12.62
CA TYR A 236 -5.01 -8.38 -12.58
C TYR A 236 -5.14 -9.78 -11.95
N LYS A 237 -6.13 -10.04 -11.08
CA LYS A 237 -6.30 -11.34 -10.43
C LYS A 237 -7.31 -12.25 -11.10
N LYS A 238 -8.30 -11.71 -11.79
CA LYS A 238 -9.36 -12.51 -12.41
C LYS A 238 -9.13 -12.74 -13.90
N ASP A 239 -8.60 -11.74 -14.58
CA ASP A 239 -8.41 -11.77 -16.04
C ASP A 239 -7.11 -12.48 -16.41
N GLY A 240 -6.98 -12.88 -17.69
CA GLY A 240 -5.71 -13.39 -18.23
C GLY A 240 -5.34 -14.83 -17.85
N THR A 241 -6.19 -15.58 -17.14
CA THR A 241 -5.88 -16.94 -16.67
C THR A 241 -6.66 -18.05 -17.38
N THR A 242 -7.74 -17.70 -18.07
CA THR A 242 -8.62 -18.70 -18.71
C THR A 242 -7.96 -19.32 -19.93
N THR A 243 -8.05 -20.64 -20.05
CA THR A 243 -7.59 -21.37 -21.24
C THR A 243 -8.52 -21.11 -22.42
N VAL A 244 -7.94 -21.04 -23.62
CA VAL A 244 -8.70 -20.78 -24.86
C VAL A 244 -8.66 -22.03 -25.74
N SER A 245 -9.84 -22.44 -26.24
CA SER A 245 -9.95 -23.48 -27.25
C SER A 245 -9.59 -22.90 -28.62
N PHE A 246 -8.48 -23.36 -29.19
CA PHE A 246 -8.07 -22.96 -30.55
C PHE A 246 -8.88 -23.63 -31.67
N LEU A 247 -9.79 -24.54 -31.31
CA LEU A 247 -10.69 -25.22 -32.26
C LEU A 247 -11.97 -24.44 -32.51
N ASP A 248 -12.23 -23.39 -31.75
CA ASP A 248 -13.43 -22.57 -31.86
C ASP A 248 -13.21 -21.49 -32.94
N ASP A 249 -14.27 -21.14 -33.66
CA ASP A 249 -14.19 -20.07 -34.67
C ASP A 249 -14.10 -18.68 -34.02
N ASP A 250 -14.63 -18.51 -32.80
CA ASP A 250 -14.55 -17.26 -32.04
C ASP A 250 -13.42 -17.36 -30.99
N LEU A 251 -12.20 -17.00 -31.41
CA LEU A 251 -11.00 -17.07 -30.57
C LEU A 251 -10.88 -15.83 -29.68
N LYS A 252 -11.39 -15.94 -28.46
CA LYS A 252 -11.27 -14.91 -27.42
C LYS A 252 -9.93 -15.00 -26.71
N LEU A 253 -8.94 -14.26 -27.19
CA LEU A 253 -7.58 -14.24 -26.65
C LEU A 253 -7.38 -13.04 -25.74
N TRP A 254 -6.64 -13.21 -24.64
CA TRP A 254 -6.23 -12.09 -23.79
C TRP A 254 -5.12 -11.28 -24.45
N ASP A 255 -5.23 -9.95 -24.43
CA ASP A 255 -4.23 -9.04 -24.98
C ASP A 255 -3.08 -8.80 -23.98
N TYR A 256 -2.23 -9.81 -23.84
CA TYR A 256 -1.05 -9.74 -22.97
C TYR A 256 -0.08 -8.64 -23.38
N LYS A 257 -0.01 -8.30 -24.67
CA LYS A 257 0.89 -7.24 -25.18
C LYS A 257 0.46 -5.87 -24.70
N ARG A 258 -0.83 -5.53 -24.85
CA ARG A 258 -1.34 -4.23 -24.39
C ARG A 258 -1.15 -4.07 -22.89
N TRP A 259 -1.47 -5.11 -22.11
CA TRP A 259 -1.25 -5.10 -20.67
C TRP A 259 0.24 -4.96 -20.31
N ALA A 260 1.12 -5.78 -20.87
CA ALA A 260 2.56 -5.75 -20.55
C ALA A 260 3.22 -4.41 -20.92
N ASN A 261 2.83 -3.81 -22.05
CA ASN A 261 3.31 -2.49 -22.45
C ASN A 261 2.81 -1.40 -21.51
N MET A 262 1.54 -1.44 -21.10
CA MET A 262 1.00 -0.48 -20.12
C MET A 262 1.75 -0.56 -18.78
N ILE A 263 1.99 -1.76 -18.25
CA ILE A 263 2.74 -1.94 -17.01
C ILE A 263 4.18 -1.46 -17.18
N SER A 264 4.84 -1.83 -18.29
CA SER A 264 6.20 -1.39 -18.58
C SER A 264 6.32 0.13 -18.64
N GLU A 265 5.32 0.80 -19.22
CA GLU A 265 5.28 2.27 -19.31
C GLU A 265 5.09 2.92 -17.93
N LYS A 266 4.17 2.39 -17.10
CA LYS A 266 4.01 2.84 -15.70
C LYS A 266 5.30 2.69 -14.90
N VAL A 267 6.01 1.57 -15.08
CA VAL A 267 7.30 1.35 -14.41
C VAL A 267 8.32 2.42 -14.81
N LYS A 268 8.45 2.70 -16.11
CA LYS A 268 9.42 3.66 -16.64
C LYS A 268 9.10 5.11 -16.30
N THR A 269 7.84 5.50 -16.40
CA THR A 269 7.41 6.92 -16.30
C THR A 269 7.00 7.33 -14.90
N GLU A 270 6.48 6.41 -14.08
CA GLU A 270 6.00 6.71 -12.73
C GLU A 270 6.93 6.11 -11.66
N ILE A 271 7.21 4.80 -11.71
CA ILE A 271 7.90 4.11 -10.62
C ILE A 271 9.39 4.44 -10.52
N ILE A 272 10.13 4.41 -11.63
CA ILE A 272 11.57 4.72 -11.63
C ILE A 272 11.83 6.16 -11.14
N PRO A 273 11.20 7.21 -11.70
CA PRO A 273 11.39 8.58 -11.22
C PRO A 273 10.98 8.74 -9.74
N MET A 274 9.89 8.09 -9.32
CA MET A 274 9.48 8.10 -7.91
C MET A 274 10.56 7.52 -6.98
N ARG A 275 11.21 6.41 -7.37
CA ARG A 275 12.31 5.81 -6.61
C ARG A 275 13.53 6.74 -6.51
N ASP A 276 13.88 7.42 -7.60
CA ASP A 276 14.99 8.38 -7.62
C ASP A 276 14.67 9.62 -6.75
N ASN A 277 13.43 10.07 -6.77
CA ASN A 277 12.96 11.17 -5.92
C ASN A 277 13.02 10.80 -4.43
N LEU A 278 12.68 9.55 -4.05
CA LEU A 278 12.85 9.08 -2.66
C LEU A 278 14.30 9.17 -2.20
N ILE A 279 15.25 8.76 -3.06
CA ILE A 279 16.69 8.83 -2.74
C ILE A 279 17.14 10.29 -2.62
N THR A 280 16.73 11.13 -3.57
CA THR A 280 17.04 12.57 -3.57
C THR A 280 16.50 13.27 -2.33
N TYR A 281 15.29 12.92 -1.92
CA TYR A 281 14.67 13.41 -0.69
C TYR A 281 15.48 13.01 0.55
N ASP A 282 15.88 11.74 0.66
CA ASP A 282 16.70 11.26 1.77
C ASP A 282 18.06 11.98 1.85
N ILE A 283 18.70 12.18 0.69
CA ILE A 283 19.95 12.95 0.59
C ILE A 283 19.75 14.39 1.08
N SER A 284 18.63 15.03 0.73
CA SER A 284 18.34 16.39 1.20
C SER A 284 18.20 16.47 2.72
N LEU A 285 17.52 15.50 3.35
CA LEU A 285 17.42 15.40 4.81
C LEU A 285 18.78 15.16 5.46
N ASN A 286 19.61 14.29 4.87
CA ASN A 286 20.95 14.00 5.39
C ASN A 286 21.86 15.24 5.29
N LYS A 287 21.76 16.03 4.22
CA LYS A 287 22.49 17.32 4.08
C LYS A 287 22.11 18.31 5.19
N LEU A 288 20.82 18.44 5.50
CA LEU A 288 20.38 19.28 6.62
C LEU A 288 20.90 18.75 7.96
N ARG A 289 20.93 17.42 8.15
CA ARG A 289 21.49 16.80 9.35
C ARG A 289 22.99 17.11 9.52
N ASP A 290 23.75 17.05 8.43
CA ASP A 290 25.18 17.37 8.44
C ASP A 290 25.42 18.85 8.70
N LYS A 291 24.59 19.74 8.17
CA LYS A 291 24.63 21.18 8.43
C LYS A 291 24.41 21.50 9.91
N ILE A 292 23.41 20.89 10.55
CA ILE A 292 23.22 21.01 12.02
C ILE A 292 24.49 20.59 12.77
N ARG A 293 25.11 19.47 12.38
CA ARG A 293 26.27 18.91 13.08
C ARG A 293 27.55 19.72 12.93
N ARG A 294 27.79 20.29 11.74
CA ARG A 294 29.02 21.02 11.42
C ARG A 294 28.91 22.49 11.79
N ASP A 295 27.83 23.14 11.37
CA ASP A 295 27.71 24.59 11.43
C ASP A 295 26.99 25.04 12.71
N SER A 296 26.34 24.11 13.43
CA SER A 296 25.57 24.38 14.65
C SER A 296 24.50 25.46 14.43
N VAL A 297 23.81 25.41 13.29
CA VAL A 297 22.73 26.33 12.92
C VAL A 297 21.39 25.59 12.87
N SER A 298 20.31 26.28 13.26
CA SER A 298 18.94 25.79 13.09
C SER A 298 18.58 25.69 11.61
N VAL A 299 18.00 24.56 11.19
CA VAL A 299 17.59 24.31 9.80
C VAL A 299 16.07 24.30 9.64
N ARG A 300 15.33 24.82 10.62
CA ARG A 300 13.84 24.75 10.66
C ARG A 300 13.19 25.35 9.41
N ASN A 301 13.71 26.49 8.93
CA ASN A 301 13.19 27.13 7.71
C ASN A 301 13.49 26.30 6.46
N GLU A 302 14.70 25.77 6.32
CA GLU A 302 15.09 24.91 5.19
C GLU A 302 14.30 23.60 5.18
N LEU A 303 14.02 23.03 6.35
CA LEU A 303 13.18 21.85 6.49
C LEU A 303 11.74 22.11 6.00
N SER A 304 11.19 23.29 6.31
CA SER A 304 9.85 23.66 5.85
C SER A 304 9.76 23.82 4.32
N LEU A 305 10.87 24.14 3.66
CA LEU A 305 10.95 24.23 2.20
C LEU A 305 11.04 22.86 1.51
N LEU A 306 11.41 21.80 2.25
CA LEU A 306 11.48 20.43 1.76
C LEU A 306 10.12 19.69 1.80
N SER A 307 8.99 20.37 1.98
CA SER A 307 7.68 19.70 1.93
C SER A 307 7.30 19.35 0.48
N ASP A 308 7.77 18.22 -0.04
CA ASP A 308 7.40 17.73 -1.37
C ASP A 308 6.07 16.97 -1.34
N ASN A 309 4.98 17.74 -1.38
CA ASN A 309 3.62 17.20 -1.40
C ASN A 309 3.34 16.33 -2.63
N LEU A 310 4.08 16.52 -3.74
CA LEU A 310 3.87 15.78 -4.98
C LEU A 310 4.42 14.36 -4.86
N LEU A 311 5.64 14.20 -4.36
CA LEU A 311 6.24 12.87 -4.09
C LEU A 311 5.33 12.05 -3.16
N PHE A 312 4.80 12.69 -2.12
CA PHE A 312 3.98 12.01 -1.12
C PHE A 312 2.63 11.57 -1.70
N ALA A 313 2.03 12.40 -2.56
CA ALA A 313 0.80 12.04 -3.27
C ALA A 313 1.02 10.90 -4.27
N GLN A 314 2.16 10.90 -4.98
CA GLN A 314 2.52 9.83 -5.92
C GLN A 314 2.70 8.49 -5.22
N LEU A 315 3.45 8.42 -4.12
CA LEU A 315 3.60 7.18 -3.36
C LEU A 315 2.25 6.66 -2.85
N LYS A 316 1.38 7.55 -2.35
CA LYS A 316 0.07 7.20 -1.80
C LYS A 316 -0.89 6.55 -2.80
N LYS A 317 -0.67 6.73 -4.10
CA LYS A 317 -1.41 6.03 -5.16
C LYS A 317 -1.19 4.51 -5.09
N TYR A 318 0.01 4.09 -4.70
CA TYR A 318 0.44 2.69 -4.72
C TYR A 318 0.41 2.04 -3.33
N ASP A 319 0.64 2.80 -2.27
CA ASP A 319 0.64 2.33 -0.89
C ASP A 319 0.09 3.44 0.01
N GLU A 320 -0.97 3.19 0.78
CA GLU A 320 -1.67 4.20 1.58
C GLU A 320 -0.82 4.77 2.74
N ASP A 321 0.06 3.94 3.31
CA ASP A 321 0.92 4.29 4.45
C ASP A 321 2.38 3.84 4.24
N PRO A 322 3.06 4.39 3.22
CA PRO A 322 4.32 3.88 2.72
C PRO A 322 5.46 4.10 3.73
N LEU A 323 6.24 3.05 3.97
CA LEU A 323 7.36 3.05 4.90
C LEU A 323 8.37 4.19 4.70
N PRO A 324 8.80 4.55 3.47
CA PRO A 324 9.72 5.68 3.28
C PRO A 324 9.20 6.99 3.87
N LEU A 325 7.89 7.26 3.80
CA LEU A 325 7.31 8.47 4.39
C LEU A 325 7.37 8.46 5.92
N ALA A 326 7.17 7.30 6.54
CA ALA A 326 7.30 7.18 7.99
C ALA A 326 8.76 7.43 8.42
N VAL A 327 9.73 6.90 7.68
CA VAL A 327 11.17 7.13 7.91
C VAL A 327 11.53 8.61 7.72
N PHE A 328 11.00 9.26 6.69
CA PHE A 328 11.22 10.70 6.48
C PHE A 328 10.63 11.55 7.60
N ARG A 329 9.40 11.26 8.05
CA ARG A 329 8.79 11.94 9.20
C ARG A 329 9.62 11.77 10.47
N MET A 330 10.18 10.58 10.70
CA MET A 330 11.09 10.33 11.82
C MET A 330 12.34 11.22 11.73
N LYS A 331 12.98 11.28 10.55
CA LYS A 331 14.16 12.13 10.31
C LYS A 331 13.83 13.62 10.44
N GLN A 332 12.69 14.06 9.93
CA GLN A 332 12.21 15.45 10.06
C GLN A 332 12.01 15.82 11.53
N ALA A 333 11.33 14.97 12.32
CA ALA A 333 11.14 15.20 13.75
C ALA A 333 12.48 15.26 14.51
N GLU A 334 13.46 14.43 14.13
CA GLU A 334 14.82 14.50 14.68
C GLU A 334 15.49 15.86 14.35
N LEU A 335 15.40 16.31 13.10
CA LEU A 335 15.94 17.60 12.67
C LEU A 335 15.28 18.80 13.35
N GLU A 336 13.95 18.75 13.56
CA GLU A 336 13.22 19.77 14.31
C GLU A 336 13.71 19.86 15.75
N TYR A 337 13.81 18.72 16.44
CA TYR A 337 14.36 18.68 17.79
C TYR A 337 15.78 19.25 17.86
N LEU A 338 16.67 18.83 16.95
CA LEU A 338 18.05 19.30 16.95
C LEU A 338 18.16 20.80 16.63
N SER A 339 17.31 21.29 15.72
CA SER A 339 17.23 22.72 15.37
C SER A 339 16.76 23.55 16.57
N ASP A 340 15.70 23.09 17.24
CA ASP A 340 15.17 23.75 18.43
C ASP A 340 16.19 23.72 19.58
N LYS A 341 16.89 22.60 19.77
CA LYS A 341 17.98 22.48 20.76
C LYS A 341 19.09 23.50 20.55
N ILE A 342 19.44 23.80 19.29
CA ILE A 342 20.42 24.85 18.95
C ILE A 342 19.84 26.24 19.22
N ALA A 343 18.63 26.51 18.70
CA ALA A 343 17.98 27.81 18.86
C ALA A 343 17.70 28.17 20.33
N PHE A 344 17.43 27.17 21.16
CA PHE A 344 17.12 27.33 22.58
C PHE A 344 18.35 27.37 23.48
N LYS A 345 19.56 27.15 22.95
CA LYS A 345 20.80 27.22 23.75
C LYS A 345 20.89 28.51 24.60
N PRO A 346 20.74 29.74 24.06
CA PRO A 346 20.77 30.96 24.88
C PRO A 346 19.57 31.09 25.83
N LEU A 347 18.42 30.49 25.49
CA LEU A 347 17.20 30.56 26.31
C LEU A 347 17.27 29.62 27.52
N ARG A 348 18.00 28.50 27.42
CA ARG A 348 18.23 27.58 28.53
C ARG A 348 19.12 28.18 29.61
N ASP A 349 20.09 29.00 29.21
CA ASP A 349 20.97 29.73 30.13
C ASP A 349 20.28 30.99 30.70
N SER A 350 19.03 31.27 30.30
CA SER A 350 18.27 32.38 30.84
C SER A 350 17.98 32.19 32.33
N ILE A 351 18.17 33.24 33.11
CA ILE A 351 17.79 33.26 34.53
C ILE A 351 16.25 33.15 34.67
N ASN A 352 15.49 33.49 33.61
CA ASN A 352 14.04 33.42 33.62
C ASN A 352 13.53 31.97 33.63
N VAL A 353 12.97 31.55 34.76
CA VAL A 353 12.47 30.18 34.99
C VAL A 353 11.35 29.83 34.01
N LYS A 354 10.47 30.77 33.66
CA LYS A 354 9.38 30.53 32.70
C LYS A 354 9.88 30.29 31.28
N ILE A 355 10.91 31.03 30.85
CA ILE A 355 11.53 30.82 29.53
C ILE A 355 12.18 29.45 29.45
N ARG A 356 12.90 29.04 30.50
CA ARG A 356 13.51 27.71 30.62
C ARG A 356 12.47 26.59 30.59
N LEU A 357 11.37 26.75 31.33
CA LEU A 357 10.25 25.82 31.25
C LEU A 357 9.74 25.75 29.82
N ASN A 358 9.29 26.86 29.23
CA ASN A 358 8.69 26.83 27.90
C ASN A 358 9.59 26.18 26.84
N THR A 359 10.91 26.40 26.88
CA THR A 359 11.85 25.71 25.99
C THR A 359 11.93 24.20 26.26
N LEU A 360 12.04 23.77 27.51
CA LEU A 360 11.99 22.35 27.88
C LEU A 360 10.68 21.66 27.46
N LYS A 361 9.54 22.35 27.58
CA LYS A 361 8.24 21.83 27.14
C LYS A 361 8.24 21.52 25.64
N VAL A 362 8.73 22.45 24.82
CA VAL A 362 8.79 22.27 23.35
C VAL A 362 9.71 21.11 23.00
N GLU A 363 10.89 21.03 23.63
CA GLU A 363 11.83 19.92 23.41
C GLU A 363 11.23 18.56 23.78
N LEU A 364 10.49 18.47 24.89
CA LEU A 364 9.80 17.26 25.30
C LEU A 364 8.72 16.84 24.32
N VAL A 365 7.97 17.79 23.74
CA VAL A 365 6.98 17.50 22.69
C VAL A 365 7.66 16.90 21.46
N ASN A 366 8.76 17.50 21.00
CA ASN A 366 9.50 16.99 19.84
C ASN A 366 10.08 15.59 20.10
N LEU A 367 10.66 15.35 21.29
CA LEU A 367 11.18 14.03 21.69
C LEU A 367 10.08 12.96 21.75
N LYS A 368 8.88 13.31 22.24
CA LYS A 368 7.71 12.42 22.22
C LYS A 368 7.26 12.11 20.80
N ALA A 369 7.31 13.08 19.88
CA ALA A 369 7.00 12.85 18.48
C ALA A 369 7.97 11.84 17.83
N ILE A 370 9.28 12.00 18.06
CA ILE A 370 10.30 11.05 17.55
C ILE A 370 10.06 9.64 18.10
N ASP A 371 9.84 9.49 19.41
CA ASP A 371 9.57 8.19 20.06
C ASP A 371 8.29 7.55 19.51
N SER A 372 7.22 8.34 19.33
CA SER A 372 5.96 7.86 18.79
C SER A 372 6.09 7.38 17.34
N ILE A 373 6.75 8.15 16.47
CA ILE A 373 6.92 7.80 15.05
C ILE A 373 7.79 6.55 14.92
N SER A 374 8.95 6.53 15.59
CA SER A 374 9.88 5.39 15.53
C SER A 374 9.27 4.11 16.12
N SER A 375 8.52 4.21 17.22
CA SER A 375 7.74 3.09 17.77
C SER A 375 6.64 2.63 16.82
N GLY A 376 5.99 3.56 16.12
CA GLY A 376 4.99 3.26 15.10
C GLY A 376 5.56 2.44 13.95
N ILE A 377 6.75 2.81 13.46
CA ILE A 377 7.45 2.06 12.41
C ILE A 377 7.81 0.65 12.90
N MET A 378 8.35 0.52 14.13
CA MET A 378 8.77 -0.76 14.72
C MET A 378 7.64 -1.76 14.98
N LYS A 379 6.39 -1.29 15.02
CA LYS A 379 5.21 -2.16 15.18
C LYS A 379 4.72 -2.77 13.85
N ARG A 380 5.21 -2.28 12.71
CA ARG A 380 4.81 -2.75 11.38
C ARG A 380 5.54 -4.03 11.01
N ASP A 381 5.02 -4.73 10.01
CA ASP A 381 5.76 -5.80 9.34
C ASP A 381 6.80 -5.19 8.38
N ILE A 382 7.90 -4.73 8.96
CA ILE A 382 8.96 -4.04 8.25
C ILE A 382 9.56 -4.92 7.15
N ASP A 383 9.67 -6.23 7.34
CA ASP A 383 10.33 -7.11 6.37
C ASP A 383 9.56 -7.19 5.05
N THR A 384 8.23 -7.29 5.14
CA THR A 384 7.32 -7.29 4.00
C THR A 384 7.24 -5.92 3.34
N GLU A 385 7.13 -4.83 4.12
CA GLU A 385 7.09 -3.46 3.58
C GLU A 385 8.41 -3.08 2.88
N LEU A 386 9.56 -3.48 3.44
CA LEU A 386 10.87 -3.21 2.83
C LEU A 386 11.07 -3.91 1.50
N ALA A 387 10.36 -5.02 1.24
CA ALA A 387 10.40 -5.67 -0.07
C ALA A 387 9.83 -4.76 -1.17
N ASN A 388 8.79 -3.97 -0.87
CA ASN A 388 8.18 -3.02 -1.80
C ASN A 388 9.08 -1.82 -2.13
N PHE A 389 10.01 -1.49 -1.22
CA PHE A 389 10.89 -0.32 -1.34
C PHE A 389 12.37 -0.69 -1.38
N ASN A 390 12.71 -1.90 -1.87
CA ASN A 390 14.07 -2.42 -1.83
C ASN A 390 15.10 -1.51 -2.50
N HIS A 391 14.73 -0.83 -3.60
CA HIS A 391 15.61 0.12 -4.28
C HIS A 391 16.02 1.29 -3.38
N PHE A 392 15.05 1.90 -2.68
CA PHE A 392 15.29 2.97 -1.71
C PHE A 392 16.18 2.48 -0.56
N VAL A 393 15.90 1.30 -0.01
CA VAL A 393 16.63 0.74 1.13
C VAL A 393 18.09 0.47 0.77
N THR A 394 18.31 -0.21 -0.36
CA THR A 394 19.66 -0.58 -0.81
C THR A 394 20.49 0.65 -1.19
N LYS A 395 19.90 1.66 -1.84
CA LYS A 395 20.62 2.87 -2.26
C LYS A 395 20.86 3.86 -1.13
N SER A 396 19.89 4.07 -0.23
CA SER A 396 20.02 5.06 0.86
C SER A 396 20.67 4.49 2.12
N TYR A 397 20.53 3.18 2.40
CA TYR A 397 20.97 2.57 3.65
C TYR A 397 21.90 1.35 3.46
N GLY A 398 22.08 0.86 2.23
CA GLY A 398 22.88 -0.33 1.93
C GLY A 398 22.12 -1.63 2.21
N THR A 399 21.64 -1.82 3.43
CA THR A 399 20.92 -3.04 3.84
C THR A 399 19.67 -2.73 4.68
N LYS A 400 18.73 -3.70 4.69
CA LYS A 400 17.54 -3.65 5.56
C LYS A 400 17.91 -3.50 7.04
N SER A 401 18.95 -4.22 7.49
CA SER A 401 19.43 -4.19 8.87
C SER A 401 19.97 -2.81 9.28
N VAL A 402 20.61 -2.08 8.38
CA VAL A 402 21.10 -0.71 8.66
C VAL A 402 19.93 0.25 8.88
N LEU A 403 18.88 0.18 8.07
CA LEU A 403 17.67 1.00 8.27
C LEU A 403 16.97 0.67 9.59
N ILE A 404 16.79 -0.61 9.90
CA ILE A 404 16.20 -1.04 11.19
C ILE A 404 17.05 -0.57 12.37
N SER A 405 18.37 -0.69 12.27
CA SER A 405 19.32 -0.20 13.27
C SER A 405 19.22 1.32 13.46
N LEU A 406 19.07 2.08 12.37
CA LEU A 406 18.85 3.53 12.44
C LEU A 406 17.56 3.86 13.21
N ILE A 407 16.43 3.23 12.86
CA ILE A 407 15.14 3.48 13.52
C ILE A 407 15.24 3.14 15.02
N ASN A 408 15.86 2.00 15.38
CA ASN A 408 16.10 1.62 16.78
C ASN A 408 16.99 2.62 17.51
N THR A 409 18.07 3.05 16.87
CA THR A 409 19.01 4.01 17.47
C THR A 409 18.35 5.36 17.69
N THR A 410 17.53 5.83 16.74
CA THR A 410 16.75 7.07 16.87
C THR A 410 15.70 6.98 17.98
N GLN A 411 15.01 5.85 18.11
CA GLN A 411 14.07 5.61 19.22
C GLN A 411 14.79 5.63 20.58
N ASN A 412 15.89 4.89 20.70
CA ASN A 412 16.67 4.81 21.94
C ASN A 412 17.27 6.17 22.31
N PHE A 413 17.72 6.94 21.33
CA PHE A 413 18.14 8.32 21.51
C PHE A 413 17.00 9.18 22.07
N ALA A 414 15.82 9.14 21.46
CA ALA A 414 14.66 9.92 21.89
C ALA A 414 14.24 9.58 23.32
N LYS A 415 14.14 8.29 23.67
CA LYS A 415 13.79 7.83 25.03
C LYS A 415 14.79 8.32 26.08
N ARG A 416 16.10 8.18 25.81
CA ARG A 416 17.15 8.60 26.73
C ARG A 416 17.19 10.11 26.93
N GLU A 417 17.08 10.88 25.86
CA GLU A 417 17.08 12.35 25.97
C GLU A 417 15.78 12.85 26.62
N ARG A 418 14.64 12.20 26.36
CA ARG A 418 13.37 12.53 27.02
C ARG A 418 13.47 12.37 28.53
N LEU A 419 13.99 11.25 29.01
CA LEU A 419 14.15 11.01 30.46
C LEU A 419 14.99 12.11 31.13
N LYS A 420 16.12 12.50 30.53
CA LYS A 420 16.95 13.60 31.05
C LYS A 420 16.18 14.93 31.10
N LYS A 421 15.41 15.21 30.05
CA LYS A 421 14.63 16.45 29.93
C LYS A 421 13.42 16.48 30.85
N GLU A 422 12.80 15.34 31.13
CA GLU A 422 11.72 15.19 32.11
C GLU A 422 12.24 15.52 33.52
N ILE A 423 13.40 14.97 33.90
CA ILE A 423 14.06 15.30 35.18
C ILE A 423 14.37 16.80 35.29
N GLU A 424 14.94 17.40 34.22
CA GLU A 424 15.26 18.83 34.20
C GLU A 424 14.00 19.71 34.28
N TRP A 425 12.93 19.30 33.59
CA TRP A 425 11.64 19.96 33.61
C TRP A 425 10.99 19.88 34.99
N GLU A 426 10.98 18.72 35.64
CA GLU A 426 10.46 18.55 37.00
C GLU A 426 11.22 19.41 38.01
N ALA A 427 12.56 19.42 37.95
CA ALA A 427 13.38 20.25 38.82
C ALA A 427 13.13 21.76 38.59
N THR A 428 13.00 22.19 37.33
CA THR A 428 12.72 23.59 36.99
C THR A 428 11.29 23.98 37.37
N MET A 429 10.34 23.05 37.22
CA MET A 429 8.94 23.25 37.62
C MET A 429 8.84 23.39 39.12
N GLU A 430 9.55 22.55 39.87
CA GLU A 430 9.61 22.67 41.32
C GLU A 430 10.23 24.01 41.73
N ALA A 431 11.39 24.39 41.17
CA ALA A 431 12.00 25.70 41.41
C ALA A 431 11.06 26.88 41.10
N SER A 432 10.18 26.73 40.10
CA SER A 432 9.21 27.78 39.75
C SER A 432 8.17 28.06 40.83
N LYS A 433 7.96 27.13 41.78
CA LYS A 433 7.04 27.26 42.91
C LYS A 433 7.64 27.99 44.11
N TRP A 434 8.90 28.42 44.03
CA TRP A 434 9.61 29.06 45.13
C TRP A 434 10.19 30.40 44.69
N VAL A 435 10.25 31.35 45.62
CA VAL A 435 11.10 32.54 45.54
C VAL A 435 12.32 32.29 46.42
N ILE A 436 13.51 32.49 45.86
CA ILE A 436 14.79 32.24 46.54
C ILE A 436 15.36 33.57 47.01
N SER A 437 15.55 33.70 48.32
CA SER A 437 16.11 34.91 48.93
C SER A 437 17.25 34.56 49.86
N GLY A 438 18.49 34.57 49.34
CA GLY A 438 19.65 34.11 50.09
C GLY A 438 19.52 32.62 50.42
N THR A 439 19.51 32.28 51.72
CA THR A 439 19.28 30.91 52.20
C THR A 439 17.81 30.53 52.33
N ASP A 440 16.89 31.49 52.18
CA ASP A 440 15.46 31.27 52.40
C ASP A 440 14.74 30.87 51.10
N SER A 441 13.81 29.92 51.21
CA SER A 441 12.89 29.52 50.14
C SER A 441 11.45 29.85 50.54
N ILE A 442 10.85 30.81 49.82
CA ILE A 442 9.50 31.31 50.09
C ILE A 442 8.54 30.61 49.11
N PRO A 443 7.54 29.87 49.59
CA PRO A 443 6.61 29.16 48.72
C PRO A 443 5.69 30.13 47.97
N LEU A 444 5.38 29.79 46.72
CA LEU A 444 4.39 30.44 45.87
C LEU A 444 3.10 29.60 45.77
N PHE A 445 2.76 28.93 46.85
CA PHE A 445 1.54 28.15 47.00
C PHE A 445 1.06 28.23 48.45
N ILE A 446 -0.25 28.04 48.66
CA ILE A 446 -0.86 28.07 49.98
C ILE A 446 -1.14 26.62 50.40
N GLU A 447 -0.23 26.04 51.19
CA GLU A 447 -0.41 24.71 51.78
C GLU A 447 -0.51 24.79 53.31
N SER A 448 -1.62 24.30 53.85
CA SER A 448 -1.94 24.37 55.28
C SER A 448 -1.13 23.41 56.15
N ASN A 449 -0.65 22.29 55.60
CA ASN A 449 -0.15 21.15 56.39
C ASN A 449 1.38 20.99 56.47
N ARG A 450 2.19 21.81 55.78
CA ARG A 450 3.66 21.72 55.86
C ARG A 450 4.24 22.62 56.95
N ASP A 451 5.23 22.14 57.70
CA ASP A 451 5.97 22.92 58.69
C ASP A 451 7.00 23.85 58.00
N LEU A 452 6.51 24.82 57.21
CA LEU A 452 7.32 25.84 56.56
C LEU A 452 7.40 27.10 57.43
N PRO A 453 8.56 27.79 57.47
CA PRO A 453 8.73 29.05 58.19
C PRO A 453 7.92 30.17 57.53
N PHE A 454 7.86 30.21 56.20
CA PHE A 454 7.06 31.17 55.45
C PHE A 454 5.66 30.60 55.16
N LYS A 455 4.64 31.41 55.44
CA LYS A 455 3.22 31.13 55.26
C LYS A 455 2.58 32.22 54.40
N PRO A 456 2.50 32.01 53.07
CA PRO A 456 1.84 32.95 52.17
C PRO A 456 0.36 33.09 52.50
N LEU A 457 -0.13 34.32 52.53
CA LEU A 457 -1.55 34.65 52.69
C LEU A 457 -2.14 35.18 51.37
N SER A 458 -1.33 35.86 50.56
CA SER A 458 -1.71 36.36 49.24
C SER A 458 -0.53 36.22 48.28
N ILE A 459 -0.78 35.61 47.12
CA ILE A 459 0.20 35.48 46.04
C ILE A 459 -0.41 36.10 44.79
N VAL A 460 0.23 37.14 44.27
CA VAL A 460 -0.13 37.73 42.98
C VAL A 460 0.91 37.28 41.98
N GLU A 461 0.51 36.38 41.08
CA GLU A 461 1.42 35.75 40.10
C GLU A 461 2.29 36.78 39.38
N ASP A 462 3.59 36.47 39.31
CA ASP A 462 4.64 37.29 38.68
C ASP A 462 4.75 38.73 39.20
N ARG A 463 4.18 39.03 40.37
CA ARG A 463 4.31 40.35 41.00
C ARG A 463 4.89 40.27 42.40
N TYR A 464 4.19 39.64 43.33
CA TYR A 464 4.62 39.59 44.74
C TYR A 464 3.89 38.50 45.54
N THR A 465 4.48 38.12 46.68
CA THR A 465 3.92 37.26 47.70
C THR A 465 3.96 37.97 49.05
N VAL A 466 2.86 37.88 49.80
CA VAL A 466 2.70 38.46 51.13
C VAL A 466 2.23 37.39 52.09
N GLY A 467 2.77 37.39 53.30
CA GLY A 467 2.34 36.46 54.32
C GLY A 467 3.03 36.68 55.66
N LEU A 468 3.08 35.60 56.44
CA LEU A 468 3.73 35.56 57.75
C LEU A 468 4.94 34.64 57.70
N ALA A 469 6.05 35.08 58.27
CA ALA A 469 7.23 34.28 58.55
C ALA A 469 7.30 34.01 60.06
N TYR A 470 7.45 32.75 60.44
CA TYR A 470 7.52 32.30 61.82
C TYR A 470 8.94 31.88 62.17
N LYS A 471 9.51 32.52 63.21
CA LYS A 471 10.75 32.09 63.87
C LYS A 471 10.46 31.93 65.35
N ASP A 472 10.67 30.73 65.90
CA ASP A 472 10.42 30.42 67.32
C ASP A 472 9.00 30.82 67.80
N SER A 473 7.98 30.61 66.95
CA SER A 473 6.56 30.99 67.15
C SER A 473 6.25 32.50 67.10
N LEU A 474 7.25 33.35 66.88
CA LEU A 474 7.04 34.79 66.65
C LEU A 474 6.75 35.04 65.17
N ALA A 475 5.62 35.67 64.90
CA ALA A 475 5.23 36.07 63.56
C ALA A 475 5.89 37.39 63.17
N THR A 476 6.33 37.45 61.92
CA THR A 476 6.73 38.67 61.21
C THR A 476 6.02 38.71 59.87
N GLY A 477 5.48 39.86 59.49
CA GLY A 477 4.90 40.04 58.16
C GLY A 477 6.00 40.15 57.12
N TYR A 478 5.76 39.65 55.91
CA TYR A 478 6.70 39.81 54.80
C TYR A 478 5.98 40.23 53.52
N LEU A 479 6.70 40.95 52.66
CA LEU A 479 6.34 41.19 51.27
C LEU A 479 7.59 41.01 50.40
N TYR A 480 7.51 40.06 49.47
CA TYR A 480 8.60 39.75 48.54
C TYR A 480 8.07 39.85 47.12
N SER A 481 8.83 40.48 46.24
CA SER A 481 8.56 40.49 44.80
C SER A 481 8.74 39.10 44.18
N ILE A 482 8.01 38.83 43.11
CA ILE A 482 8.14 37.61 42.29
C ILE A 482 8.70 38.02 40.94
N THR A 483 10.02 37.92 40.79
CA THR A 483 10.68 38.21 39.52
C THR A 483 10.72 36.95 38.62
N PRO A 484 11.01 37.09 37.32
CA PRO A 484 11.17 35.94 36.43
C PRO A 484 12.34 35.01 36.83
N SER A 485 13.37 35.55 37.50
CA SER A 485 14.49 34.77 38.05
C SER A 485 14.17 34.06 39.36
N ARG A 486 12.99 34.33 39.92
CA ARG A 486 12.61 33.92 41.29
C ARG A 486 13.53 34.47 42.38
N ILE A 487 14.36 35.47 42.06
CA ILE A 487 15.19 36.21 43.02
C ILE A 487 14.52 37.58 43.22
N PRO A 488 14.02 37.90 44.43
CA PRO A 488 13.23 39.11 44.65
C PRO A 488 14.12 40.37 44.50
N ASP A 489 13.61 41.40 43.82
CA ASP A 489 14.19 42.74 43.78
C ASP A 489 13.72 43.60 44.97
N LEU A 490 12.49 43.36 45.43
CA LEU A 490 11.93 43.87 46.69
C LEU A 490 11.80 42.74 47.73
N LYS A 491 12.41 42.96 48.90
CA LYS A 491 12.33 42.11 50.10
C LYS A 491 12.07 43.00 51.31
N THR A 492 10.95 42.80 52.00
CA THR A 492 10.63 43.59 53.19
C THR A 492 9.97 42.70 54.24
N SER A 493 10.39 42.88 55.50
CA SER A 493 9.74 42.28 56.66
C SER A 493 9.26 43.38 57.60
N PHE A 494 8.13 43.18 58.27
CA PHE A 494 7.53 44.17 59.15
C PHE A 494 6.92 43.51 60.39
N ALA A 495 6.87 44.29 61.49
CA ALA A 495 6.26 43.84 62.73
C ALA A 495 4.74 43.68 62.54
N VAL A 496 4.21 42.59 63.10
CA VAL A 496 2.77 42.29 63.14
C VAL A 496 2.30 42.15 64.59
N ASP A 497 1.00 42.07 64.80
CA ASP A 497 0.39 41.82 66.11
C ASP A 497 0.65 40.39 66.61
N GLN A 498 1.87 40.13 67.08
CA GLN A 498 2.37 38.81 67.48
C GLN A 498 1.46 38.04 68.47
N PRO A 499 0.83 38.67 69.49
CA PRO A 499 -0.11 37.98 70.37
C PRO A 499 -1.30 37.33 69.65
N ASN A 500 -1.75 37.93 68.55
CA ASN A 500 -2.96 37.56 67.81
C ASN A 500 -2.65 36.82 66.49
N MET A 501 -1.45 36.99 65.94
CA MET A 501 -1.00 36.34 64.70
C MET A 501 -0.15 35.08 64.96
N LYS A 502 -0.65 34.18 65.81
CA LYS A 502 0.06 32.94 66.17
C LYS A 502 -0.06 31.90 65.05
N ARG A 503 0.90 30.97 65.00
CA ARG A 503 0.89 29.91 63.99
C ARG A 503 -0.38 29.06 64.01
N ARG A 504 -0.93 28.80 65.20
CA ARG A 504 -2.19 28.06 65.39
C ARG A 504 -3.42 28.79 64.86
N SER A 505 -3.39 30.13 64.79
CA SER A 505 -4.49 30.94 64.25
C SER A 505 -4.34 31.20 62.75
N LEU A 506 -3.36 30.62 62.06
CA LEU A 506 -3.17 30.80 60.62
C LEU A 506 -4.45 30.58 59.76
N PRO A 507 -5.33 29.59 60.04
CA PRO A 507 -6.56 29.40 59.24
C PRO A 507 -7.50 30.61 59.23
N VAL A 508 -7.52 31.39 60.31
CA VAL A 508 -8.37 32.57 60.52
C VAL A 508 -7.63 33.88 60.24
N ILE A 509 -6.34 33.84 59.89
CA ILE A 509 -5.58 35.01 59.47
C ILE A 509 -5.76 35.21 57.96
N LYS A 510 -6.14 36.42 57.56
CA LYS A 510 -6.37 36.81 56.16
C LYS A 510 -5.49 37.99 55.80
N CYS A 511 -5.35 38.24 54.49
CA CYS A 511 -4.58 39.35 53.95
C CYS A 511 -5.35 40.03 52.82
N ILE A 512 -5.33 41.36 52.79
CA ILE A 512 -5.73 42.17 51.64
C ILE A 512 -4.58 43.10 51.28
N THR A 513 -4.33 43.26 49.98
CA THR A 513 -3.23 44.08 49.46
C THR A 513 -3.73 45.05 48.41
N SER A 514 -3.08 46.19 48.27
CA SER A 514 -3.34 47.17 47.21
C SER A 514 -2.02 47.75 46.72
N VAL A 515 -1.94 48.00 45.42
CA VAL A 515 -0.72 48.39 44.73
C VAL A 515 -0.96 49.61 43.88
N ILE A 516 -0.13 50.65 44.05
CA ILE A 516 -0.27 51.93 43.35
C ILE A 516 0.96 52.19 42.47
N GLY A 517 0.72 52.91 41.37
CA GLY A 517 1.78 53.43 40.50
C GLY A 517 2.62 52.34 39.84
N GLN A 518 1.99 51.28 39.31
CA GLN A 518 2.68 50.12 38.71
C GLN A 518 3.64 49.38 39.67
N GLY A 519 3.30 49.29 40.96
CA GLY A 519 4.13 48.54 41.92
C GLY A 519 5.21 49.38 42.59
N GLN A 520 5.02 50.70 42.68
CA GLN A 520 5.90 51.59 43.44
C GLN A 520 5.55 51.63 44.92
N VAL A 521 4.26 51.53 45.24
CA VAL A 521 3.74 51.53 46.62
C VAL A 521 2.85 50.31 46.84
N TYR A 522 3.11 49.58 47.91
CA TYR A 522 2.32 48.44 48.36
C TYR A 522 1.69 48.77 49.72
N PHE A 523 0.39 48.55 49.82
CA PHE A 523 -0.33 48.52 51.07
C PHE A 523 -0.70 47.08 51.39
N VAL A 524 -0.37 46.65 52.60
CA VAL A 524 -0.63 45.30 53.09
C VAL A 524 -1.43 45.41 54.37
N VAL A 525 -2.56 44.72 54.44
CA VAL A 525 -3.35 44.55 55.66
C VAL A 525 -3.46 43.07 55.98
N ILE A 526 -2.82 42.65 57.06
CA ILE A 526 -2.96 41.29 57.62
C ILE A 526 -3.89 41.40 58.83
N TYR A 527 -4.93 40.59 58.91
CA TYR A 527 -5.89 40.63 60.03
C TYR A 527 -6.29 39.23 60.48
N SER A 528 -6.67 39.09 61.75
CA SER A 528 -7.27 37.86 62.29
C SER A 528 -8.79 37.99 62.34
N GLU A 529 -9.51 36.94 61.95
CA GLU A 529 -10.96 36.83 62.12
C GLU A 529 -11.34 36.55 63.59
N GLU A 530 -10.37 36.17 64.44
CA GLU A 530 -10.56 36.06 65.89
C GLU A 530 -10.60 37.45 66.55
N LYS A 531 -11.74 37.78 67.16
CA LYS A 531 -11.95 39.08 67.82
C LYS A 531 -11.25 39.17 69.17
N VAL A 532 -10.65 40.33 69.44
CA VAL A 532 -10.12 40.72 70.75
C VAL A 532 -10.80 42.03 71.16
N GLN A 533 -11.54 42.02 72.28
CA GLN A 533 -12.38 43.16 72.71
C GLN A 533 -13.36 43.59 71.59
N ASP A 534 -14.08 42.62 71.02
CA ASP A 534 -15.07 42.77 69.93
C ASP A 534 -14.56 43.33 68.60
N LYS A 535 -13.25 43.55 68.46
CA LYS A 535 -12.61 44.05 67.24
C LYS A 535 -11.62 43.04 66.66
N LEU A 536 -11.41 43.10 65.35
CA LEU A 536 -10.46 42.29 64.62
C LEU A 536 -9.06 42.91 64.71
N PRO A 537 -8.06 42.22 65.27
CA PRO A 537 -6.69 42.71 65.27
C PRO A 537 -6.14 42.68 63.84
N ALA A 538 -5.58 43.81 63.40
CA ALA A 538 -5.01 43.97 62.07
C ALA A 538 -3.67 44.70 62.11
N THR A 539 -2.74 44.32 61.25
CA THR A 539 -1.49 45.03 61.00
C THR A 539 -1.55 45.60 59.60
N ILE A 540 -1.25 46.89 59.48
CA ILE A 540 -1.25 47.62 58.21
C ILE A 540 0.16 48.13 57.96
N ALA A 541 0.71 47.80 56.80
CA ALA A 541 2.03 48.21 56.37
C ALA A 541 1.98 48.95 55.03
N LYS A 542 2.78 50.02 54.93
CA LYS A 542 3.07 50.73 53.68
C LYS A 542 4.51 50.45 53.29
N ILE A 543 4.72 49.97 52.07
CA ILE A 543 6.03 49.53 51.58
C ILE A 543 6.28 50.18 50.22
N TYR A 544 7.44 50.84 50.08
CA TYR A 544 7.93 51.36 48.81
C TYR A 544 8.82 50.35 48.13
N LYS A 545 8.79 50.30 46.80
CA LYS A 545 9.67 49.41 46.02
C LYS A 545 11.15 49.74 46.19
N THR A 546 11.50 51.03 46.26
CA THR A 546 12.90 51.50 46.36
C THR A 546 13.41 51.49 47.80
N ASP A 547 12.59 51.97 48.73
CA ASP A 547 13.04 52.31 50.09
C ASP A 547 12.63 51.24 51.13
N GLY A 548 11.85 50.24 50.73
CA GLY A 548 11.35 49.19 51.61
C GLY A 548 10.23 49.67 52.53
N LEU A 549 10.24 49.25 53.79
CA LEU A 549 9.16 49.54 54.75
C LEU A 549 9.11 51.03 55.10
N ALA A 550 7.99 51.69 54.80
CA ALA A 550 7.75 53.08 55.25
C ALA A 550 7.24 53.11 56.69
N TRP A 551 6.21 52.31 56.99
CA TRP A 551 5.67 52.14 58.34
C TRP A 551 4.84 50.85 58.44
N SER A 552 4.68 50.32 59.66
CA SER A 552 3.77 49.22 59.99
C SER A 552 3.15 49.49 61.36
N ASN A 553 1.82 49.51 61.44
CA ASN A 553 1.08 49.79 62.68
C ASN A 553 -0.03 48.76 62.91
N ASN A 554 -0.32 48.50 64.19
CA ASN A 554 -1.39 47.59 64.60
C ASN A 554 -2.66 48.40 64.91
N PHE A 555 -3.79 47.89 64.43
CA PHE A 555 -5.12 48.49 64.53
C PHE A 555 -6.13 47.44 65.00
N LYS A 556 -7.29 47.94 65.45
CA LYS A 556 -8.44 47.12 65.80
C LYS A 556 -9.59 47.49 64.87
N LEU A 557 -9.88 46.64 63.90
CA LEU A 557 -10.92 46.85 62.90
C LEU A 557 -12.28 46.40 63.44
N ASP A 558 -13.33 47.16 63.18
CA ASP A 558 -14.69 46.79 63.63
C ASP A 558 -15.27 45.62 62.79
N MET A 559 -14.86 45.51 61.53
CA MET A 559 -15.37 44.53 60.55
C MET A 559 -14.24 44.10 59.60
N PRO A 560 -14.37 42.97 58.88
CA PRO A 560 -13.36 42.52 57.92
C PRO A 560 -13.11 43.56 56.83
N PRO A 561 -11.83 43.87 56.50
CA PRO A 561 -11.51 44.78 55.41
C PRO A 561 -11.85 44.13 54.05
N SER A 562 -12.53 44.89 53.20
CA SER A 562 -12.96 44.45 51.86
C SER A 562 -12.20 45.15 50.73
N GLU A 563 -11.75 46.39 50.92
CA GLU A 563 -11.07 47.18 49.89
C GLU A 563 -10.10 48.20 50.49
N LEU A 564 -9.01 48.49 49.77
CA LEU A 564 -8.01 49.49 50.14
C LEU A 564 -7.90 50.55 49.04
N ILE A 565 -8.29 51.79 49.34
CA ILE A 565 -8.32 52.92 48.40
C ILE A 565 -7.29 53.95 48.87
N PHE A 566 -6.28 54.22 48.04
CA PHE A 566 -5.27 55.23 48.33
C PHE A 566 -5.51 56.51 47.54
N ASN A 567 -5.62 57.64 48.23
CA ASN A 567 -5.73 58.95 47.60
C ASN A 567 -4.33 59.55 47.41
N THR A 568 -3.87 59.65 46.17
CA THR A 568 -2.55 60.19 45.83
C THR A 568 -2.42 61.68 46.16
N GLY A 569 -3.53 62.44 46.19
CA GLY A 569 -3.55 63.86 46.49
C GLY A 569 -3.38 64.19 47.97
N SER A 570 -4.08 63.45 48.86
CA SER A 570 -3.98 63.64 50.32
C SER A 570 -2.92 62.76 50.98
N GLY A 571 -2.49 61.67 50.31
CA GLY A 571 -1.59 60.67 50.86
C GLY A 571 -2.25 59.74 51.88
N GLU A 572 -3.58 59.74 51.93
CA GLU A 572 -4.40 58.96 52.87
C GLU A 572 -4.80 57.60 52.29
N LEU A 573 -4.82 56.58 53.14
CA LEU A 573 -5.33 55.25 52.83
C LEU A 573 -6.71 55.08 53.49
N SER A 574 -7.74 54.89 52.68
CA SER A 574 -9.09 54.53 53.11
C SER A 574 -9.28 53.02 53.06
N ILE A 575 -9.60 52.42 54.20
CA ILE A 575 -9.86 50.99 54.35
C ILE A 575 -11.36 50.81 54.49
N LYS A 576 -11.98 50.28 53.44
CA LYS A 576 -13.40 49.93 53.45
C LYS A 576 -13.54 48.58 54.14
N MET A 577 -14.40 48.53 55.14
CA MET A 577 -14.75 47.32 55.88
C MET A 577 -16.22 47.03 55.64
N THR A 578 -16.54 45.77 55.36
CA THR A 578 -17.92 45.34 55.05
C THR A 578 -18.26 44.10 55.87
N ASN A 579 -19.42 44.08 56.54
CA ASN A 579 -19.90 42.87 57.21
C ASN A 579 -20.79 42.01 56.29
N SER A 580 -21.16 40.82 56.76
CA SER A 580 -22.07 39.90 56.06
C SER A 580 -23.49 40.45 55.84
N ALA A 581 -23.87 41.51 56.56
CA ALA A 581 -25.15 42.21 56.41
C ALA A 581 -25.11 43.39 55.43
N GLY A 582 -23.95 43.68 54.82
CA GLY A 582 -23.77 44.76 53.85
C GLY A 582 -23.52 46.15 54.46
N GLU A 583 -23.35 46.25 55.77
CA GLU A 583 -22.95 47.51 56.42
C GLU A 583 -21.50 47.84 56.09
N ASN A 584 -21.26 49.10 55.73
CA ASN A 584 -19.95 49.60 55.36
C ASN A 584 -19.42 50.57 56.42
N LYS A 585 -18.17 50.41 56.84
CA LYS A 585 -17.42 51.42 57.58
C LYS A 585 -16.12 51.72 56.86
N VAL A 586 -15.64 52.95 56.97
CA VAL A 586 -14.35 53.35 56.41
C VAL A 586 -13.44 53.81 57.55
N MET A 587 -12.23 53.26 57.59
CA MET A 587 -11.15 53.75 58.43
C MET A 587 -10.16 54.50 57.54
N VAL A 588 -9.80 55.73 57.90
CA VAL A 588 -8.83 56.53 57.15
C VAL A 588 -7.52 56.60 57.93
N ILE A 589 -6.42 56.33 57.22
CA ILE A 589 -5.07 56.36 57.77
C ILE A 589 -4.27 57.42 57.02
N ASP A 590 -3.63 58.32 57.78
CA ASP A 590 -2.80 59.39 57.23
C ASP A 590 -1.51 58.84 56.58
N LYS A 591 -0.74 59.73 55.94
CA LYS A 591 0.52 59.39 55.29
C LYS A 591 1.58 58.78 56.22
N ASN A 592 1.47 59.01 57.53
CA ASN A 592 2.40 58.56 58.57
C ASN A 592 1.92 57.28 59.28
N GLY A 593 0.78 56.70 58.86
CA GLY A 593 0.24 55.49 59.45
C GLY A 593 -0.60 55.76 60.71
N LYS A 594 -1.06 56.98 60.97
CA LYS A 594 -1.96 57.30 62.09
C LYS A 594 -3.43 57.27 61.63
N GLN A 595 -4.30 56.70 62.45
CA GLN A 595 -5.74 56.75 62.21
C GLN A 595 -6.25 58.18 62.44
N LEU A 596 -7.06 58.68 61.50
CA LEU A 596 -7.73 59.98 61.58
C LEU A 596 -9.09 59.90 62.30
#